data_AF-A0A9Q3IWD1-F1
#
_entry.id   AF-A0A9Q3IWD1-F1
#
_cell.length_a   1.000
_cell.length_b   1.000
_cell.length_c   1.000
_cell.angle_alpha   90.00
_cell.angle_beta   90.00
_cell.angle_gamma   90.00
#
_symmetry.space_group_name_H-M   'P 1'
#
loop_
_entity.id
_entity.type
_entity.pdbx_description
1 polymer ?
#
loop_
_entity_poly.entity_id
_entity_poly.type
_entity_poly.pdbx_seq_one_letter_code
_entity_poly.pdbx_strand_id
1 'polypeptide(L)'
;MHNCTSEHFILGSDYLSIYGIDISNKKDRYFTIGDNKRQKFGFSNNKNKIKGIKNEEKSPEKQSFINEKLNKAEFNQELTEKIKEKLIYLLFEYKNAFATDKEPGGAIIGNEVDIILNVEKPYSPLLRRPFYPASPRAREALEVHIKELMDLGVFRKVAHNEQVEVTTPVIITWHIGKSRMVGEFRALNTYTIPDRYPIPRIHETLTQLSQAKFITAMDTLKGFTKMS
;
A
#
# COMPACT_ATOMS: atom_id res chain seq x y z
N MET A 1 11.27 20.76 -26.49
CA MET A 1 10.30 20.85 -25.37
C MET A 1 10.75 19.89 -24.29
N HIS A 2 11.46 20.41 -23.29
CA HIS A 2 11.86 19.68 -22.08
C HIS A 2 10.70 19.68 -21.09
N ASN A 3 9.68 18.84 -21.29
CA ASN A 3 8.52 18.84 -20.41
C ASN A 3 8.25 17.42 -19.88
N CYS A 4 8.36 17.32 -18.54
CA CYS A 4 8.06 16.19 -17.65
C CYS A 4 9.12 15.07 -17.57
N THR A 5 10.10 15.28 -16.70
CA THR A 5 11.06 14.28 -16.16
C THR A 5 10.43 13.44 -15.04
N SER A 6 9.21 12.96 -15.22
CA SER A 6 8.60 12.05 -14.25
C SER A 6 9.14 10.65 -14.52
N GLU A 7 10.14 10.22 -13.73
CA GLU A 7 10.68 8.85 -13.78
C GLU A 7 9.70 7.82 -13.18
N HIS A 8 8.65 8.29 -12.47
CA HIS A 8 7.73 7.46 -11.70
C HIS A 8 6.31 8.03 -11.79
N PHE A 9 5.33 7.16 -12.08
CA PHE A 9 3.92 7.51 -12.18
C PHE A 9 3.06 6.56 -11.36
N ILE A 10 1.93 7.08 -10.85
CA ILE A 10 0.94 6.29 -10.12
C ILE A 10 -0.26 6.11 -11.04
N LEU A 11 -0.63 4.86 -11.32
CA LEU A 11 -1.76 4.51 -12.18
C LEU A 11 -2.83 3.78 -11.36
N GLY A 12 -4.06 4.26 -11.42
CA GLY A 12 -5.20 3.67 -10.70
C GLY A 12 -5.54 2.27 -11.23
N SER A 13 -5.93 1.36 -10.35
CA SER A 13 -6.31 -0.02 -10.70
C SER A 13 -7.59 -0.11 -11.54
N ASP A 14 -8.51 0.82 -11.33
CA ASP A 14 -9.69 1.06 -12.14
C ASP A 14 -9.33 1.39 -13.60
N TYR A 15 -8.31 2.23 -13.82
CA TYR A 15 -7.89 2.62 -15.16
C TYR A 15 -7.06 1.54 -15.86
N LEU A 16 -6.18 0.84 -15.13
CA LEU A 16 -5.50 -0.35 -15.64
C LEU A 16 -6.52 -1.35 -16.19
N SER A 17 -7.66 -1.53 -15.50
CA SER A 17 -8.72 -2.46 -15.92
C SER A 17 -9.40 -2.07 -17.24
N ILE A 18 -9.43 -0.78 -17.59
CA ILE A 18 -9.98 -0.27 -18.87
C ILE A 18 -9.11 -0.75 -20.03
N TYR A 19 -7.78 -0.73 -19.86
CA TYR A 19 -6.81 -1.17 -20.86
C TYR A 19 -6.46 -2.67 -20.72
N GLY A 20 -7.33 -3.41 -20.05
CA GLY A 20 -7.21 -4.85 -19.93
C GLY A 20 -6.06 -5.29 -19.03
N ILE A 21 -5.60 -4.48 -18.09
CA ILE A 21 -4.65 -4.83 -17.03
C ILE A 21 -5.42 -4.87 -15.70
N ASP A 22 -5.92 -6.02 -15.29
CA ASP A 22 -6.64 -6.15 -14.00
C ASP A 22 -5.75 -6.79 -12.95
N ILE A 23 -5.21 -6.01 -12.00
CA ILE A 23 -4.44 -6.51 -10.85
C ILE A 23 -5.42 -6.65 -9.66
N SER A 24 -6.44 -7.50 -9.77
CA SER A 24 -7.43 -7.64 -8.69
C SER A 24 -6.93 -8.57 -7.57
N ASN A 25 -6.99 -8.09 -6.32
CA ASN A 25 -6.64 -8.84 -5.10
C ASN A 25 -7.87 -9.55 -4.47
N LYS A 26 -8.90 -9.90 -5.25
CA LYS A 26 -10.21 -10.29 -4.70
C LYS A 26 -10.34 -11.78 -4.33
N LYS A 27 -9.72 -12.72 -5.05
CA LYS A 27 -9.66 -14.17 -4.68
C LYS A 27 -8.47 -14.92 -5.27
N ASP A 28 -8.21 -14.77 -6.56
CA ASP A 28 -7.00 -15.25 -7.24
C ASP A 28 -6.23 -14.03 -7.74
N ARG A 29 -4.91 -14.03 -7.54
CA ARG A 29 -4.05 -13.00 -8.14
C ARG A 29 -4.00 -13.33 -9.62
N TYR A 30 -4.44 -12.45 -10.50
CA TYR A 30 -4.21 -12.56 -11.94
C TYR A 30 -3.92 -11.17 -12.51
N PHE A 31 -3.32 -11.11 -13.69
CA PHE A 31 -3.32 -9.94 -14.55
C PHE A 31 -3.80 -10.33 -15.95
N THR A 32 -4.37 -9.39 -16.67
CA THR A 32 -4.71 -9.54 -18.09
C THR A 32 -3.79 -8.59 -18.88
N ILE A 33 -3.56 -8.85 -20.17
CA ILE A 33 -2.86 -7.90 -21.05
C ILE A 33 -3.71 -7.76 -22.32
N GLY A 34 -4.12 -6.53 -22.64
CA GLY A 34 -4.86 -6.18 -23.85
C GLY A 34 -6.38 -6.38 -23.77
N ASP A 35 -7.08 -6.10 -24.88
CA ASP A 35 -8.54 -6.08 -24.97
C ASP A 35 -9.19 -7.46 -24.70
N ASN A 36 -8.40 -8.53 -24.77
CA ASN A 36 -8.88 -9.89 -24.60
C ASN A 36 -8.90 -10.28 -23.12
N LYS A 37 -9.90 -9.79 -22.38
CA LYS A 37 -10.18 -10.12 -20.95
C LYS A 37 -10.30 -11.62 -20.64
N ARG A 38 -10.28 -12.49 -21.67
CA ARG A 38 -10.26 -13.96 -21.57
C ARG A 38 -8.87 -14.51 -21.23
N GLN A 39 -7.79 -13.85 -21.65
CA GLN A 39 -6.43 -14.31 -21.37
C GLN A 39 -5.97 -13.78 -20.02
N LYS A 40 -6.27 -14.56 -18.98
CA LYS A 40 -5.88 -14.26 -17.60
C LYS A 40 -4.54 -14.94 -17.29
N PHE A 41 -3.53 -14.15 -17.02
CA PHE A 41 -2.27 -14.61 -16.43
C PHE A 41 -2.47 -14.70 -14.94
N GLY A 42 -2.89 -15.87 -14.47
CA GLY A 42 -2.94 -16.16 -13.04
C GLY A 42 -1.53 -16.12 -12.44
N PHE A 43 -1.36 -15.36 -11.37
CA PHE A 43 -0.40 -15.73 -10.34
C PHE A 43 -0.99 -16.98 -9.68
N SER A 44 -0.53 -18.14 -10.15
CA SER A 44 -1.02 -19.45 -9.78
C SER A 44 -1.04 -19.64 -8.27
N ASN A 45 -2.24 -19.80 -7.72
CA ASN A 45 -2.40 -20.55 -6.48
C ASN A 45 -1.82 -21.97 -6.71
N ASN A 46 -0.60 -22.20 -6.19
CA ASN A 46 -0.06 -23.53 -5.85
C ASN A 46 0.48 -24.47 -6.94
N LYS A 47 1.37 -24.05 -7.86
CA LYS A 47 2.22 -25.05 -8.55
C LYS A 47 3.73 -24.93 -8.46
N ASN A 48 4.31 -23.76 -8.22
CA ASN A 48 5.75 -23.65 -8.03
C ASN A 48 6.08 -22.71 -6.87
N LYS A 49 5.86 -23.16 -5.62
CA LYS A 49 6.78 -22.73 -4.54
C LYS A 49 8.19 -22.95 -5.08
N ILE A 50 9.11 -22.02 -4.83
CA ILE A 50 10.53 -22.14 -5.18
C ILE A 50 11.00 -23.55 -4.80
N LYS A 51 10.96 -24.47 -5.78
CA LYS A 51 11.44 -25.84 -5.66
C LYS A 51 12.67 -25.85 -6.54
N GLY A 52 13.82 -25.78 -5.90
CA GLY A 52 15.10 -25.89 -6.59
C GLY A 52 15.83 -24.57 -6.82
N ILE A 53 15.95 -23.71 -5.80
CA ILE A 53 17.25 -23.04 -5.67
C ILE A 53 18.18 -24.16 -5.19
N LYS A 54 19.07 -24.63 -6.07
CA LYS A 54 20.09 -25.61 -5.68
C LYS A 54 20.80 -25.08 -4.43
N ASN A 55 21.07 -25.96 -3.47
CA ASN A 55 21.70 -25.70 -2.17
C ASN A 55 23.16 -25.18 -2.26
N GLU A 56 23.54 -24.49 -3.33
CA GLU A 56 24.94 -24.14 -3.62
C GLU A 56 25.29 -22.66 -3.40
N GLU A 57 24.38 -21.81 -2.89
CA GLU A 57 24.70 -20.41 -2.57
C GLU A 57 24.85 -20.12 -1.06
N LYS A 58 26.04 -19.63 -0.69
CA LYS A 58 26.73 -19.72 0.61
C LYS A 58 26.42 -18.65 1.68
N SER A 59 25.26 -18.01 1.71
CA SER A 59 24.96 -17.06 2.82
C SER A 59 23.66 -17.39 3.58
N PRO A 60 23.72 -17.57 4.91
CA PRO A 60 22.53 -17.82 5.75
C PRO A 60 21.46 -16.73 5.60
N GLU A 61 21.89 -15.48 5.40
CA GLU A 61 20.99 -14.34 5.24
C GLU A 61 20.13 -14.43 3.96
N LYS A 62 20.71 -14.87 2.84
CA LYS A 62 19.96 -14.99 1.58
C LYS A 62 18.89 -16.06 1.67
N GLN A 63 19.18 -17.17 2.34
CA GLN A 63 18.19 -18.22 2.59
C GLN A 63 17.07 -17.72 3.52
N SER A 64 17.40 -16.95 4.56
CA SER A 64 16.39 -16.35 5.43
C SER A 64 15.48 -15.40 4.66
N PHE A 65 16.04 -14.52 3.82
CA PHE A 65 15.26 -13.59 3.00
C PHE A 65 14.31 -14.32 2.05
N ILE A 66 14.79 -15.38 1.39
CA ILE A 66 13.96 -16.18 0.48
C ILE A 66 12.79 -16.82 1.24
N ASN A 67 13.06 -17.39 2.41
CA ASN A 67 12.05 -18.09 3.21
C ASN A 67 11.03 -17.14 3.86
N GLU A 68 11.45 -15.93 4.22
CA GLU A 68 10.61 -14.97 4.92
C GLU A 68 9.83 -14.07 3.95
N LYS A 69 10.52 -13.44 2.99
CA LYS A 69 9.97 -12.41 2.12
C LYS A 69 9.55 -12.93 0.74
N LEU A 70 10.20 -13.96 0.21
CA LEU A 70 9.91 -14.52 -1.12
C LEU A 70 9.14 -15.85 -1.12
N ASN A 71 8.68 -16.33 0.04
CA ASN A 71 7.96 -17.62 0.13
C ASN A 71 6.65 -17.68 -0.69
N LYS A 72 6.05 -16.52 -0.95
CA LYS A 72 4.82 -16.33 -1.74
C LYS A 72 5.10 -15.74 -3.12
N ALA A 73 6.37 -15.56 -3.48
CA ALA A 73 6.77 -15.06 -4.78
C ALA A 73 6.60 -16.16 -5.84
N GLU A 74 6.17 -15.77 -7.02
CA GLU A 74 5.95 -16.66 -8.16
C GLU A 74 6.74 -16.14 -9.35
N PHE A 75 7.48 -17.04 -10.00
CA PHE A 75 8.22 -16.75 -11.21
C PHE A 75 7.51 -17.37 -12.41
N ASN A 76 7.51 -16.67 -13.55
CA ASN A 76 7.05 -17.24 -14.80
C ASN A 76 7.90 -18.49 -15.14
N GLN A 77 7.24 -19.55 -15.58
CA GLN A 77 7.86 -20.83 -15.96
C GLN A 77 8.78 -20.71 -17.19
N GLU A 78 8.55 -19.71 -18.04
CA GLU A 78 9.35 -19.43 -19.23
C GLU A 78 10.71 -18.76 -18.90
N LEU A 79 10.91 -18.33 -17.65
CA LEU A 79 12.17 -17.75 -17.22
C LEU A 79 13.27 -18.83 -17.14
N THR A 80 14.39 -18.58 -17.82
CA THR A 80 15.60 -19.40 -17.69
C THR A 80 16.15 -19.32 -16.27
N GLU A 81 16.75 -20.41 -15.78
CA GLU A 81 17.37 -20.45 -14.43
C GLU A 81 18.37 -19.31 -14.19
N LYS A 82 19.18 -18.97 -15.20
CA LYS A 82 20.13 -17.84 -15.14
C LYS A 82 19.45 -16.48 -14.89
N ILE A 83 18.23 -16.29 -15.39
CA ILE A 83 17.48 -15.04 -15.19
C ILE A 83 16.87 -15.04 -13.78
N LYS A 84 16.36 -16.19 -13.32
CA LYS A 84 15.84 -16.34 -11.95
C LYS A 84 16.91 -16.05 -10.91
N GLU A 85 18.12 -16.58 -11.07
CA GLU A 85 19.26 -16.34 -10.17
C GLU A 85 19.60 -14.84 -10.09
N LYS A 86 19.69 -14.17 -11.24
CA LYS A 86 19.94 -12.72 -11.29
C LYS A 86 18.83 -11.92 -10.61
N LEU A 87 17.57 -12.30 -10.80
CA LEU A 87 16.43 -11.63 -10.18
C LEU A 87 16.43 -11.82 -8.66
N ILE A 88 16.71 -13.03 -8.17
CA ILE A 88 16.83 -13.30 -6.74
C ILE A 88 17.99 -12.50 -6.13
N TYR A 89 19.12 -12.38 -6.84
CA TYR A 89 20.23 -11.55 -6.40
C TYR A 89 19.81 -10.09 -6.26
N LEU A 90 19.14 -9.53 -7.27
CA LEU A 90 18.61 -8.16 -7.23
C LEU A 90 17.63 -7.95 -6.07
N LEU A 91 16.69 -8.87 -5.87
CA LEU A 91 15.72 -8.79 -4.77
C LEU A 91 16.41 -8.84 -3.39
N PHE A 92 17.48 -9.63 -3.27
CA PHE A 92 18.28 -9.71 -2.06
C PHE A 92 19.12 -8.45 -1.82
N GLU A 93 19.69 -7.87 -2.87
CA GLU A 93 20.40 -6.58 -2.81
C GLU A 93 19.50 -5.48 -2.24
N TYR A 94 18.24 -5.44 -2.70
CA TYR A 94 17.22 -4.50 -2.24
C TYR A 94 16.30 -5.07 -1.14
N LYS A 95 16.77 -6.03 -0.33
CA LYS A 95 15.95 -6.73 0.69
C LYS A 95 15.24 -5.80 1.68
N ASN A 96 15.80 -4.62 1.93
CA ASN A 96 15.25 -3.62 2.85
C ASN A 96 14.04 -2.86 2.26
N ALA A 97 13.83 -2.89 0.95
CA ALA A 97 12.68 -2.27 0.29
C ALA A 97 11.38 -3.08 0.50
N PHE A 98 11.50 -4.37 0.82
CA PHE A 98 10.37 -5.26 1.02
C PHE A 98 10.02 -5.32 2.51
N ALA A 99 8.77 -5.02 2.85
CA ALA A 99 8.26 -5.12 4.21
C ALA A 99 7.29 -6.29 4.35
N THR A 100 7.34 -7.00 5.47
CA THR A 100 6.28 -7.92 5.88
C THR A 100 5.22 -7.19 6.71
N ASP A 101 4.08 -7.84 6.93
CA ASP A 101 2.96 -7.33 7.72
C ASP A 101 3.30 -7.08 9.21
N LYS A 102 4.44 -7.60 9.67
CA LYS A 102 4.89 -7.57 11.07
C LYS A 102 6.04 -6.61 11.35
N GLU A 103 6.71 -6.11 10.32
CA GLU A 103 7.81 -5.15 10.51
C GLU A 103 7.21 -3.76 10.77
N PRO A 104 7.75 -2.98 11.73
CA PRO A 104 7.34 -1.59 11.90
C PRO A 104 7.57 -0.88 10.58
N GLY A 105 6.50 -0.36 9.98
CA GLY A 105 6.62 0.42 8.77
C GLY A 105 7.44 1.66 9.10
N GLY A 106 8.72 1.67 8.72
CA GLY A 106 9.58 2.83 8.96
C GLY A 106 8.91 4.12 8.45
N ALA A 107 9.12 5.22 9.17
CA ALA A 107 8.64 6.53 8.75
C ALA A 107 9.52 7.08 7.62
N ILE A 108 8.90 7.75 6.65
CA ILE A 108 9.62 8.46 5.60
C ILE A 108 10.25 9.70 6.23
N ILE A 109 11.57 9.68 6.37
CA ILE A 109 12.31 10.80 6.95
C ILE A 109 12.31 11.97 5.95
N GLY A 110 11.99 13.17 6.43
CA GLY A 110 12.10 14.43 5.66
C GLY A 110 10.94 14.76 4.72
N ASN A 111 9.84 14.00 4.78
CA ASN A 111 8.59 14.31 4.06
C ASN A 111 7.42 14.37 5.04
N GLU A 112 7.51 15.29 6.00
CA GLU A 112 6.41 15.60 6.91
C GLU A 112 5.29 16.31 6.13
N VAL A 113 4.03 15.93 6.39
CA VAL A 113 2.87 16.48 5.70
C VAL A 113 2.03 17.29 6.70
N ASP A 114 2.07 18.60 6.55
CA ASP A 114 1.23 19.50 7.35
C ASP A 114 -0.20 19.55 6.82
N ILE A 115 -1.16 19.20 7.68
CA ILE A 115 -2.58 19.45 7.41
C ILE A 115 -2.91 20.89 7.82
N ILE A 116 -2.93 21.78 6.83
CA ILE A 116 -3.23 23.20 7.06
C ILE A 116 -4.75 23.42 7.02
N LEU A 117 -5.28 24.06 8.05
CA LEU A 117 -6.68 24.46 8.12
C LEU A 117 -6.88 25.88 7.55
N ASN A 118 -8.03 26.11 6.91
CA ASN A 118 -8.44 27.42 6.37
C ASN A 118 -9.13 28.32 7.42
N VAL A 119 -9.07 27.93 8.69
CA VAL A 119 -9.66 28.64 9.82
C VAL A 119 -8.64 28.78 10.94
N GLU A 120 -8.70 29.88 11.65
CA GLU A 120 -7.87 30.13 12.84
C GLU A 120 -8.58 29.67 14.12
N LYS A 121 -7.80 29.59 15.21
CA LYS A 121 -8.35 29.28 16.54
C LYS A 121 -9.16 30.46 17.08
N PRO A 122 -10.23 30.21 17.85
CA PRO A 122 -10.74 28.90 18.25
C PRO A 122 -11.51 28.19 17.13
N TYR A 123 -11.30 26.89 16.98
CA TYR A 123 -11.96 26.09 15.96
C TYR A 123 -13.46 25.88 16.24
N SER A 124 -14.23 25.73 15.15
CA SER A 124 -15.66 25.45 15.21
C SER A 124 -15.97 24.19 16.03
N PRO A 125 -17.05 24.17 16.85
CA PRO A 125 -17.50 22.97 17.55
C PRO A 125 -17.76 21.77 16.63
N LEU A 126 -18.00 22.01 15.33
CA LEU A 126 -18.16 20.97 14.32
C LEU A 126 -16.90 20.10 14.13
N LEU A 127 -15.72 20.63 14.47
CA LEU A 127 -14.46 19.89 14.45
C LEU A 127 -14.25 19.04 15.72
N ARG A 128 -15.09 19.17 16.75
CA ARG A 128 -15.08 18.32 17.95
C ARG A 128 -16.22 17.31 17.92
N ARG A 129 -16.09 16.32 17.06
CA ARG A 129 -17.13 15.30 16.89
C ARG A 129 -17.03 14.21 17.97
N PRO A 130 -18.15 13.80 18.58
CA PRO A 130 -18.17 12.70 19.55
C PRO A 130 -17.99 11.36 18.84
N PHE A 131 -17.58 10.33 19.60
CA PHE A 131 -17.53 8.96 19.09
C PHE A 131 -18.94 8.44 18.78
N TYR A 132 -19.05 7.55 17.81
CA TYR A 132 -20.31 6.86 17.54
C TYR A 132 -20.46 5.63 18.45
N PRO A 133 -21.68 5.31 18.92
CA PRO A 133 -21.95 4.04 19.57
C PRO A 133 -21.56 2.87 18.65
N ALA A 134 -20.83 1.90 19.19
CA ALA A 134 -20.40 0.71 18.48
C ALA A 134 -21.09 -0.54 19.04
N SER A 135 -21.49 -1.46 18.17
CA SER A 135 -21.97 -2.79 18.61
C SER A 135 -20.84 -3.58 19.28
N PRO A 136 -21.13 -4.60 20.11
CA PRO A 136 -20.09 -5.41 20.76
C PRO A 136 -19.03 -5.94 19.79
N ARG A 137 -19.48 -6.49 18.66
CA ARG A 137 -18.62 -6.98 17.58
C ARG A 137 -17.75 -5.87 16.96
N ALA A 138 -18.28 -4.66 16.80
CA ALA A 138 -17.52 -3.53 16.27
C ALA A 138 -16.49 -3.02 17.28
N ARG A 139 -16.82 -3.05 18.58
CA ARG A 139 -15.90 -2.66 19.66
C ARG A 139 -14.68 -3.59 19.73
N GLU A 140 -14.90 -4.90 19.67
CA GLU A 140 -13.81 -5.89 19.62
C GLU A 140 -12.90 -5.65 18.42
N ALA A 141 -13.47 -5.40 17.24
CA ALA A 141 -12.70 -5.09 16.04
C ALA A 141 -11.92 -3.76 16.18
N LEU A 142 -12.51 -2.72 16.78
CA LEU A 142 -11.82 -1.46 17.05
C LEU A 142 -10.62 -1.65 17.95
N GLU A 143 -10.76 -2.41 19.04
CA GLU A 143 -9.68 -2.67 19.98
C GLU A 143 -8.49 -3.36 19.32
N VAL A 144 -8.74 -4.32 18.43
CA VAL A 144 -7.69 -4.98 17.62
C VAL A 144 -6.98 -3.96 16.72
N HIS A 145 -7.71 -3.19 15.93
CA HIS A 145 -7.13 -2.20 15.00
C HIS A 145 -6.35 -1.09 15.73
N ILE A 146 -6.90 -0.58 16.84
CA ILE A 146 -6.24 0.45 17.65
C ILE A 146 -4.94 -0.09 18.22
N LYS A 147 -4.95 -1.31 18.76
CA LYS A 147 -3.73 -1.94 19.30
C LYS A 147 -2.66 -2.11 18.21
N GLU A 148 -3.04 -2.63 17.04
CA GLU A 148 -2.11 -2.77 15.91
C GLU A 148 -1.48 -1.43 15.51
N LEU A 149 -2.28 -0.35 15.46
CA LEU A 149 -1.78 0.98 15.10
C LEU A 149 -0.94 1.61 16.20
N MET A 150 -1.20 1.31 17.47
CA MET A 150 -0.33 1.69 18.58
C MET A 150 1.00 0.94 18.54
N ASP A 151 0.98 -0.36 18.28
CA ASP A 151 2.19 -1.20 18.17
C ASP A 151 3.06 -0.78 16.98
N LEU A 152 2.44 -0.26 15.92
CA LEU A 152 3.12 0.33 14.76
C LEU A 152 3.60 1.78 14.98
N GLY A 153 3.30 2.39 16.13
CA GLY A 153 3.66 3.78 16.44
C GLY A 153 2.84 4.84 15.68
N VAL A 154 1.78 4.45 14.98
CA VAL A 154 0.89 5.36 14.24
C VAL A 154 -0.05 6.10 15.20
N PHE A 155 -0.54 5.41 16.23
CA PHE A 155 -1.38 5.99 17.26
C PHE A 155 -0.62 6.15 18.57
N ARG A 156 -0.91 7.25 19.27
CA ARG A 156 -0.52 7.45 20.67
C ARG A 156 -1.74 7.72 21.54
N LYS A 157 -1.62 7.38 22.81
CA LYS A 157 -2.59 7.82 23.80
C LYS A 157 -2.43 9.31 24.04
N VAL A 158 -3.54 10.02 24.05
CA VAL A 158 -3.64 11.42 24.46
C VAL A 158 -3.90 11.43 25.97
N ALA A 159 -3.16 12.25 26.71
CA ALA A 159 -3.32 12.35 28.15
C ALA A 159 -4.56 13.18 28.52
N HIS A 160 -5.15 12.94 29.69
CA HIS A 160 -6.37 13.64 30.13
C HIS A 160 -6.19 15.16 30.26
N ASN A 161 -4.97 15.62 30.47
CA ASN A 161 -4.60 17.04 30.56
C ASN A 161 -4.22 17.66 29.22
N GLU A 162 -4.14 16.86 28.15
CA GLU A 162 -3.80 17.35 26.82
C GLU A 162 -5.05 17.88 26.12
N GLN A 163 -5.00 19.13 25.68
CA GLN A 163 -6.12 19.76 25.00
C GLN A 163 -6.20 19.27 23.54
N VAL A 164 -7.26 18.53 23.23
CA VAL A 164 -7.58 18.13 21.86
C VAL A 164 -8.62 19.08 21.27
N GLU A 165 -8.22 19.82 20.25
CA GLU A 165 -9.10 20.81 19.63
C GLU A 165 -9.94 20.24 18.48
N VAL A 166 -9.51 19.12 17.89
CA VAL A 166 -10.13 18.45 16.74
C VAL A 166 -10.29 16.96 17.03
N THR A 167 -11.50 16.42 16.87
CA THR A 167 -11.80 14.99 17.02
C THR A 167 -12.67 14.51 15.87
N THR A 168 -12.35 13.32 15.36
CA THR A 168 -13.12 12.65 14.29
C THR A 168 -13.53 11.26 14.75
N PRO A 169 -14.80 10.86 14.60
CA PRO A 169 -15.23 9.53 14.97
C PRO A 169 -14.72 8.49 13.99
N VAL A 170 -14.65 7.26 14.50
CA VAL A 170 -14.20 6.10 13.75
C VAL A 170 -15.31 5.05 13.77
N ILE A 171 -15.50 4.37 12.64
CA ILE A 171 -16.45 3.26 12.49
C ILE A 171 -15.76 2.01 11.96
N ILE A 172 -16.37 0.86 12.20
CA ILE A 172 -15.97 -0.40 11.58
C ILE A 172 -16.87 -0.69 10.40
N THR A 173 -16.25 -0.94 9.24
CA THR A 173 -16.93 -1.49 8.07
C THR A 173 -16.49 -2.94 7.87
N TRP A 174 -17.42 -3.80 7.46
CA TRP A 174 -17.15 -5.21 7.21
C TRP A 174 -17.21 -5.51 5.72
N HIS A 175 -16.26 -6.29 5.24
CA HIS A 175 -16.23 -6.72 3.85
C HIS A 175 -15.59 -8.11 3.74
N ILE A 176 -16.34 -9.08 3.25
CA ILE A 176 -15.89 -10.47 3.07
C ILE A 176 -15.25 -11.00 4.38
N GLY A 177 -15.96 -10.85 5.50
CA GLY A 177 -15.52 -11.34 6.82
C GLY A 177 -14.40 -10.54 7.49
N LYS A 178 -13.74 -9.59 6.80
CA LYS A 178 -12.70 -8.73 7.37
C LYS A 178 -13.29 -7.39 7.81
N SER A 179 -12.84 -6.89 8.97
CA SER A 179 -13.16 -5.54 9.45
C SER A 179 -12.15 -4.52 8.92
N ARG A 180 -12.60 -3.29 8.72
CA ARG A 180 -11.76 -2.13 8.45
C ARG A 180 -12.17 -0.97 9.34
N MET A 181 -11.19 -0.35 9.95
CA MET A 181 -11.35 0.89 10.71
C MET A 181 -11.38 2.08 9.74
N VAL A 182 -12.42 2.92 9.82
CA VAL A 182 -12.66 4.04 8.91
C VAL A 182 -12.90 5.31 9.71
N GLY A 183 -12.04 6.32 9.53
CA GLY A 183 -12.22 7.66 10.10
C GLY A 183 -13.16 8.51 9.27
N GLU A 184 -14.00 9.31 9.93
CA GLU A 184 -15.01 10.15 9.28
C GLU A 184 -14.54 11.60 9.10
N PHE A 185 -13.63 11.85 8.17
CA PHE A 185 -12.98 13.17 8.03
C PHE A 185 -13.80 14.23 7.29
N ARG A 186 -15.09 14.02 7.02
CA ARG A 186 -15.88 14.94 6.18
C ARG A 186 -15.94 16.36 6.74
N ALA A 187 -16.16 16.49 8.05
CA ALA A 187 -16.15 17.79 8.71
C ALA A 187 -14.76 18.41 8.68
N LEU A 188 -13.70 17.64 8.94
CA LEU A 188 -12.33 18.15 8.87
C LEU A 188 -11.98 18.67 7.47
N ASN A 189 -12.32 17.89 6.44
CA ASN A 189 -12.01 18.21 5.05
C ASN A 189 -12.64 19.52 4.56
N THR A 190 -13.77 19.98 5.11
CA THR A 190 -14.35 21.30 4.76
C THR A 190 -13.51 22.47 5.27
N TYR A 191 -12.69 22.21 6.29
CA TYR A 191 -11.78 23.18 6.89
C TYR A 191 -10.33 22.98 6.46
N THR A 192 -10.01 21.97 5.65
CA THR A 192 -8.64 21.69 5.19
C THR A 192 -8.36 22.42 3.88
N ILE A 193 -7.20 23.07 3.78
CA ILE A 193 -6.72 23.63 2.51
C ILE A 193 -6.31 22.46 1.61
N PRO A 194 -6.89 22.30 0.40
CA PRO A 194 -6.52 21.22 -0.49
C PRO A 194 -5.08 21.35 -0.95
N ASP A 195 -4.26 20.33 -0.67
CA ASP A 195 -2.94 20.21 -1.29
C ASP A 195 -3.12 19.84 -2.77
N ARG A 196 -2.59 20.69 -3.65
CA ARG A 196 -2.70 20.52 -5.10
C ARG A 196 -1.44 19.85 -5.60
N TYR A 197 -1.37 18.53 -5.44
CA TYR A 197 -0.36 17.71 -6.09
C TYR A 197 -0.90 17.20 -7.43
N PRO A 198 -0.52 17.80 -8.59
CA PRO A 198 -1.05 17.40 -9.88
C PRO A 198 -0.57 15.98 -10.20
N ILE A 199 -1.51 15.05 -10.24
CA ILE A 199 -1.24 13.70 -10.73
C ILE A 199 -1.00 13.81 -12.24
N PRO A 200 0.09 13.22 -12.78
CA PRO A 200 0.39 13.28 -14.21
C PRO A 200 -0.78 12.74 -15.03
N ARG A 201 -0.99 13.33 -16.21
CA ARG A 201 -2.07 12.90 -17.09
C ARG A 201 -1.77 11.50 -17.60
N ILE A 202 -2.75 10.62 -17.47
CA ILE A 202 -2.58 9.21 -17.77
C ILE A 202 -2.16 8.95 -19.23
N HIS A 203 -2.59 9.78 -20.20
CA HIS A 203 -2.14 9.67 -21.59
C HIS A 203 -0.63 9.86 -21.78
N GLU A 204 -0.04 10.81 -21.05
CA GLU A 204 1.39 11.07 -21.07
C GLU A 204 2.13 9.86 -20.48
N THR A 205 1.62 9.34 -19.37
CA THR A 205 2.12 8.12 -18.72
C THR A 205 2.08 6.89 -19.62
N LEU A 206 0.96 6.64 -20.31
CA LEU A 206 0.82 5.49 -21.21
C LEU A 206 1.75 5.59 -22.44
N THR A 207 1.96 6.81 -22.94
CA THR A 207 2.89 7.04 -24.05
C THR A 207 4.32 6.69 -23.64
N GLN A 208 4.72 7.06 -22.41
CA GLN A 208 6.03 6.67 -21.87
C GLN A 208 6.14 5.15 -21.66
N LEU A 209 5.08 4.51 -21.16
CA LEU A 209 5.02 3.05 -21.00
C LEU A 209 5.12 2.29 -22.32
N SER A 210 4.60 2.83 -23.42
CA SER A 210 4.61 2.15 -24.74
C SER A 210 6.01 1.84 -25.27
N GLN A 211 7.03 2.58 -24.80
CA GLN A 211 8.42 2.39 -25.18
C GLN A 211 9.19 1.47 -24.21
N ALA A 212 8.57 1.09 -23.09
CA ALA A 212 9.22 0.29 -22.06
C ALA A 212 9.35 -1.17 -22.50
N LYS A 213 10.57 -1.72 -22.37
CA LYS A 213 10.85 -3.15 -22.61
C LYS A 213 10.49 -4.03 -21.42
N PHE A 214 10.51 -3.45 -20.22
CA PHE A 214 10.18 -4.09 -18.96
C PHE A 214 9.31 -3.14 -18.15
N ILE A 215 8.25 -3.68 -17.53
CA ILE A 215 7.35 -2.94 -16.66
C ILE A 215 7.41 -3.59 -15.28
N THR A 216 7.68 -2.78 -14.26
CA THR A 216 7.66 -3.20 -12.86
C THR A 216 6.52 -2.48 -12.16
N ALA A 217 5.68 -3.24 -11.44
CA ALA A 217 4.64 -2.68 -10.59
C ALA A 217 4.98 -2.97 -9.13
N MET A 218 4.99 -1.94 -8.29
CA MET A 218 5.24 -2.03 -6.85
C MET A 218 4.09 -1.35 -6.11
N ASP A 219 3.71 -1.92 -4.97
CA ASP A 219 2.71 -1.32 -4.07
C ASP A 219 3.33 -1.10 -2.69
N THR A 220 3.01 0.04 -2.10
CA THR A 220 3.52 0.40 -0.77
C THR A 220 2.64 -0.19 0.31
N LEU A 221 3.22 -1.01 1.18
CA LEU A 221 2.50 -1.51 2.36
C LEU A 221 2.18 -0.35 3.30
N LYS A 222 0.88 -0.07 3.49
CA LYS A 222 0.37 0.99 4.38
C LYS A 222 1.04 2.36 4.14
N GLY A 223 1.16 2.78 2.87
CA GLY A 223 1.91 3.99 2.48
C GLY A 223 1.63 5.24 3.32
N PHE A 224 0.34 5.58 3.54
CA PHE A 224 -0.04 6.75 4.35
C PHE A 224 0.41 6.67 5.81
N THR A 225 0.49 5.49 6.41
CA THR A 225 0.93 5.37 7.82
C THR A 225 2.43 5.55 7.99
N LYS A 226 3.18 5.67 6.89
CA LYS A 226 4.62 5.93 6.89
C LYS A 226 4.94 7.41 6.71
N MET A 227 3.95 8.26 6.43
CA MET A 227 4.10 9.71 6.41
C MET A 227 3.89 10.24 7.82
N SER A 228 4.77 11.14 8.26
CA SER A 228 4.69 11.82 9.56
C SER A 228 4.03 13.18 9.47
#